data_AF-A0A967L5W5-F1
#
_entry.id   AF-A0A967L5W5-F1
#
_cell.length_a   1.000
_cell.length_b   1.000
_cell.length_c   1.000
_cell.angle_alpha   90.00
_cell.angle_beta   90.00
_cell.angle_gamma   90.00
#
_symmetry.space_group_name_H-M   'P 1'
#
loop_
_entity.id
_entity.type
_entity.pdbx_description
1 polymer ?
#
loop_
_entity_poly.entity_id
_entity_poly.type
_entity_poly.pdbx_seq_one_letter_code
_entity_poly.pdbx_strand_id
1 'polypeptide(L)'
;MSAVIPELVEDIQKRRDGEAPEPGIPSGFQLFDRKLGGWRRKPYIIAGRPGMGKSALVAQCCAQVAVAGYAAILISLEMDRSELATRLLSSYARVPYRKIESADLLESQWNDVKAASHVLRHIPLSIVRAPAVTVARVRTIIRQEMARLRGVYGEDVELGMVAVDYVQLIDGEQRRNESRDSELS
;
A
#
# COMPACT_ATOMS: atom_id res chain seq x y z
N MET A 1 6.80 -19.00 -24.96
CA MET A 1 7.38 -17.90 -25.76
C MET A 1 6.62 -17.62 -27.05
N SER A 2 6.00 -18.61 -27.72
CA SER A 2 5.35 -18.39 -29.04
C SER A 2 4.11 -17.50 -29.05
N ALA A 3 3.39 -17.34 -27.91
CA ALA A 3 2.24 -16.43 -27.81
C ALA A 3 2.58 -15.03 -27.26
N VAL A 4 3.64 -14.92 -26.44
CA VAL A 4 4.01 -13.68 -25.74
C VAL A 4 4.54 -12.61 -26.69
N ILE A 5 5.34 -13.02 -27.69
CA ILE A 5 5.90 -12.07 -28.66
C ILE A 5 4.82 -11.47 -29.56
N PRO A 6 3.88 -12.27 -30.14
CA PRO A 6 2.73 -11.71 -30.87
C PRO A 6 1.89 -10.73 -30.06
N GLU A 7 1.51 -11.08 -28.82
CA GLU A 7 0.74 -10.18 -27.94
C GLU A 7 1.47 -8.86 -27.66
N LEU A 8 2.77 -8.94 -27.37
CA LEU A 8 3.60 -7.75 -27.15
C LEU A 8 3.69 -6.87 -28.40
N VAL A 9 3.84 -7.48 -29.59
CA VAL A 9 3.89 -6.75 -30.85
C VAL A 9 2.56 -6.05 -31.12
N GLU A 10 1.42 -6.69 -30.85
CA GLU A 10 0.10 -6.08 -30.98
C GLU A 10 -0.08 -4.88 -30.02
N ASP A 11 0.35 -5.03 -28.77
CA ASP A 11 0.35 -3.94 -27.78
C ASP A 11 1.22 -2.75 -28.20
N ILE A 12 2.38 -3.01 -28.82
CA ILE A 12 3.26 -1.99 -29.36
C ILE A 12 2.62 -1.32 -30.58
N GLN A 13 1.95 -2.10 -31.43
CA GLN A 13 1.24 -1.61 -32.62
C GLN A 13 0.15 -0.61 -32.21
N LYS A 14 -0.71 -0.97 -31.24
CA LYS A 14 -1.77 -0.07 -30.70
C LYS A 14 -1.20 1.27 -30.25
N ARG A 15 -0.10 1.25 -29.49
CA ARG A 15 0.58 2.48 -29.02
C ARG A 15 1.20 3.29 -30.16
N ARG A 16 1.74 2.61 -31.17
CA ARG A 16 2.29 3.25 -32.37
C ARG A 16 1.19 3.92 -33.19
N ASP A 17 0.01 3.33 -33.23
CA ASP A 17 -1.16 3.82 -33.96
C ASP A 17 -1.91 4.94 -33.20
N GLY A 18 -1.39 5.35 -32.03
CA GLY A 18 -1.88 6.48 -31.25
C GLY A 18 -2.90 6.10 -30.18
N GLU A 19 -3.19 4.81 -29.98
CA GLU A 19 -4.00 4.36 -28.84
C GLU A 19 -3.24 4.61 -27.54
N ALA A 20 -3.90 5.28 -26.60
CA ALA A 20 -3.34 5.47 -25.28
C ALA A 20 -3.14 4.09 -24.61
N PRO A 21 -2.01 3.83 -23.95
CA PRO A 21 -1.83 2.61 -23.20
C PRO A 21 -2.92 2.51 -22.13
N GLU A 22 -3.40 1.28 -21.87
CA GLU A 22 -4.37 1.02 -20.82
C GLU A 22 -3.94 1.73 -19.52
N PRO A 23 -4.80 2.52 -18.85
CA PRO A 23 -4.39 3.25 -17.66
C PRO A 23 -4.10 2.29 -16.50
N GLY A 24 -3.08 2.60 -15.71
CA GLY A 24 -2.85 1.93 -14.42
C GLY A 24 -3.80 2.44 -13.35
N ILE A 25 -3.74 1.83 -12.17
CA ILE A 25 -4.50 2.26 -10.99
C ILE A 25 -3.98 3.64 -10.56
N PRO A 26 -4.83 4.66 -10.38
CA PRO A 26 -4.39 6.00 -9.98
C PRO A 26 -3.56 5.99 -8.69
N SER A 27 -2.43 6.69 -8.67
CA SER A 27 -1.59 6.80 -7.47
C SER A 27 -2.04 7.92 -6.53
N GLY A 28 -2.83 8.87 -7.03
CA GLY A 28 -3.19 10.10 -6.33
C GLY A 28 -2.08 11.16 -6.35
N PHE A 29 -0.95 10.89 -7.00
CA PHE A 29 0.12 11.85 -7.23
C PHE A 29 0.18 12.20 -8.72
N GLN A 30 -0.32 13.38 -9.08
CA GLN A 30 -0.45 13.80 -10.49
C GLN A 30 0.85 13.67 -11.30
N LEU A 31 2.00 14.00 -10.70
CA LEU A 31 3.30 13.87 -11.36
C LEU A 31 3.70 12.40 -11.59
N PHE A 32 3.38 11.52 -10.64
CA PHE A 32 3.62 10.09 -10.76
C PHE A 32 2.72 9.50 -11.84
N ASP A 33 1.43 9.80 -11.82
CA ASP A 33 0.46 9.30 -12.79
C ASP A 33 0.80 9.78 -14.21
N ARG A 34 1.22 11.03 -14.38
CA ARG A 34 1.67 11.56 -15.67
C ARG A 34 2.92 10.85 -16.20
N LYS A 35 3.87 10.51 -15.32
CA LYS A 35 5.15 9.91 -15.73
C LYS A 35 5.07 8.40 -15.92
N LEU A 36 4.25 7.72 -15.13
CA LEU A 36 4.24 6.25 -15.03
C LEU A 36 2.90 5.62 -15.45
N GLY A 37 1.87 6.44 -15.68
CA GLY A 37 0.53 5.98 -16.03
C GLY A 37 -0.18 5.28 -14.86
N GLY A 38 0.15 5.63 -13.61
CA GLY A 38 -0.39 5.01 -12.40
C GLY A 38 0.32 3.70 -11.99
N TRP A 39 -0.21 3.04 -10.97
CA TRP A 39 0.25 1.75 -10.49
C TRP A 39 -0.17 0.63 -11.45
N ARG A 40 0.83 -0.08 -11.97
CA ARG A 40 0.65 -1.37 -12.66
C ARG A 40 0.67 -2.53 -11.66
N ARG A 41 0.04 -3.66 -12.00
CA ARG A 41 0.04 -4.90 -11.19
C ARG A 41 1.42 -5.59 -11.21
N LYS A 42 2.43 -4.94 -10.64
CA LYS A 42 3.83 -5.38 -10.55
C LYS A 42 4.45 -4.91 -9.22
N PRO A 43 5.58 -5.48 -8.77
CA PRO A 43 6.21 -5.04 -7.52
C PRO A 43 6.84 -3.65 -7.66
N TYR A 44 6.77 -2.87 -6.58
CA TYR A 44 7.47 -1.59 -6.41
C TYR A 44 8.20 -1.59 -5.08
N ILE A 45 9.35 -0.91 -5.05
CA ILE A 45 10.17 -0.74 -3.84
C ILE A 45 10.27 0.75 -3.53
N ILE A 46 9.86 1.13 -2.33
CA ILE A 46 10.04 2.48 -1.81
C ILE A 46 11.20 2.44 -0.81
N ALA A 47 12.33 3.00 -1.19
CA ALA A 47 13.55 3.03 -0.39
C ALA A 47 13.89 4.46 0.08
N GLY A 48 14.58 4.55 1.21
CA GLY A 48 14.96 5.81 1.83
C GLY A 48 15.46 5.62 3.25
N ARG A 49 16.21 6.58 3.78
CA ARG A 49 16.75 6.53 5.15
C ARG A 49 15.64 6.58 6.22
N PRO A 50 15.91 6.14 7.46
CA PRO A 50 15.01 6.39 8.58
C PRO A 50 14.62 7.87 8.67
N GLY A 51 13.36 8.14 9.02
CA GLY A 51 12.83 9.51 9.11
C GLY A 51 12.46 10.19 7.78
N MET A 52 12.76 9.61 6.61
CA MET A 52 12.42 10.21 5.30
C MET A 52 10.94 10.07 4.90
N GLY A 53 10.05 9.60 5.80
CA GLY A 53 8.62 9.56 5.55
C GLY A 53 8.10 8.39 4.70
N LYS A 54 8.87 7.31 4.53
CA LYS A 54 8.47 6.12 3.75
C LYS A 54 7.11 5.55 4.17
N SER A 55 6.92 5.30 5.47
CA SER A 55 5.67 4.76 6.03
C SER A 55 4.48 5.69 5.77
N ALA A 56 4.68 6.99 5.90
CA ALA A 56 3.66 7.99 5.60
C ALA A 56 3.29 7.99 4.11
N LEU A 57 4.30 7.91 3.23
CA LEU A 57 4.09 7.82 1.78
C LEU A 57 3.34 6.53 1.41
N VAL A 58 3.76 5.39 1.94
CA VAL A 58 3.11 4.09 1.69
C VAL A 58 1.64 4.13 2.12
N ALA A 59 1.36 4.63 3.33
CA ALA A 59 -0.01 4.78 3.81
C ALA A 59 -0.84 5.68 2.88
N GLN A 60 -0.27 6.81 2.44
CA GLN A 60 -0.92 7.71 1.49
C GLN A 60 -1.22 7.01 0.16
N CYS A 61 -0.27 6.27 -0.41
CA CYS A 61 -0.49 5.50 -1.64
C CYS A 61 -1.67 4.52 -1.50
N CYS A 62 -1.72 3.75 -0.39
CA CYS A 62 -2.83 2.84 -0.14
C CYS A 62 -4.17 3.57 -0.01
N ALA A 63 -4.19 4.71 0.68
CA ALA A 63 -5.41 5.52 0.81
C ALA A 63 -5.88 6.08 -0.54
N GLN A 64 -4.97 6.53 -1.41
CA GLN A 64 -5.32 7.04 -2.74
C GLN A 64 -5.85 5.94 -3.67
N VAL A 65 -5.25 4.75 -3.63
CA VAL A 65 -5.78 3.57 -4.35
C VAL A 65 -7.19 3.23 -3.87
N ALA A 66 -7.43 3.29 -2.56
CA ALA A 66 -8.74 3.05 -1.98
C ALA A 66 -9.77 4.13 -2.34
N VAL A 67 -9.39 5.41 -2.34
CA VAL A 67 -10.25 6.50 -2.83
C VAL A 67 -10.61 6.32 -4.31
N ALA A 68 -9.73 5.74 -5.12
CA ALA A 68 -10.00 5.41 -6.52
C ALA A 68 -10.93 4.19 -6.71
N GLY A 69 -11.45 3.59 -5.64
CA GLY A 69 -12.41 2.49 -5.67
C GLY A 69 -11.81 1.09 -5.60
N TYR A 70 -10.48 0.97 -5.47
CA TYR A 70 -9.81 -0.32 -5.39
C TYR A 70 -9.48 -0.71 -3.95
N ALA A 71 -9.62 -1.98 -3.59
CA ALA A 71 -9.17 -2.47 -2.30
C ALA A 71 -7.65 -2.29 -2.12
N ALA A 72 -7.25 -1.75 -0.97
CA ALA A 72 -5.86 -1.60 -0.57
C ALA A 72 -5.60 -2.22 0.81
N ILE A 73 -4.49 -2.94 0.95
CA ILE A 73 -4.11 -3.60 2.21
C ILE A 73 -2.70 -3.14 2.59
N LEU A 74 -2.58 -2.48 3.74
CA LEU A 74 -1.32 -2.08 4.35
C LEU A 74 -0.98 -3.02 5.51
N ILE A 75 0.09 -3.78 5.35
CA ILE A 75 0.63 -4.68 6.37
C ILE A 75 1.85 -4.00 7.00
N SER A 76 1.73 -3.62 8.26
CA SER A 76 2.79 -2.98 9.03
C SER A 76 3.49 -4.00 9.92
N LEU A 77 4.82 -4.06 9.85
CA LEU A 77 5.63 -4.93 10.71
C LEU A 77 6.17 -4.19 11.93
N GLU A 78 6.42 -2.89 11.81
CA GLU A 78 7.00 -2.06 12.88
C GLU A 78 5.96 -1.17 13.56
N MET A 79 5.11 -0.53 12.77
CA MET A 79 4.22 0.53 13.25
C MET A 79 2.87 -0.01 13.69
N ASP A 80 2.28 0.63 14.69
CA ASP A 80 0.92 0.32 15.13
C ASP A 80 -0.12 0.87 14.13
N ARG A 81 -1.30 0.24 14.12
CA ARG A 81 -2.41 0.64 13.23
C ARG A 81 -2.83 2.08 13.51
N SER A 82 -2.82 2.48 14.78
CA SER A 82 -3.16 3.83 15.24
C SER A 82 -2.21 4.87 14.66
N GLU A 83 -0.89 4.63 14.68
CA GLU A 83 0.10 5.60 14.18
C GLU A 83 -0.05 5.83 12.67
N LEU A 84 -0.32 4.77 11.89
CA LEU A 84 -0.59 4.88 10.46
C LEU A 84 -1.92 5.59 10.20
N ALA A 85 -2.97 5.27 10.96
CA ALA A 85 -4.26 5.94 10.86
C ALA A 85 -4.18 7.44 11.23
N THR A 86 -3.42 7.81 12.26
CA THR A 86 -3.21 9.20 12.67
C THR A 86 -2.48 9.99 11.57
N ARG A 87 -1.52 9.37 10.87
CA ARG A 87 -0.87 10.01 9.71
C ARG A 87 -1.85 10.27 8.57
N LEU A 88 -2.73 9.30 8.27
CA LEU A 88 -3.78 9.48 7.26
C LEU A 88 -4.76 10.57 7.68
N LEU A 89 -5.22 10.58 8.92
CA LEU A 89 -6.09 11.63 9.46
C LEU A 89 -5.43 13.00 9.38
N SER A 90 -4.15 13.10 9.76
CA SER A 90 -3.37 14.35 9.65
C SER A 90 -3.29 14.84 8.20
N SER A 91 -3.03 13.94 7.26
CA SER A 91 -2.97 14.23 5.81
C SER A 91 -4.30 14.74 5.27
N TYR A 92 -5.41 14.06 5.59
CA TYR A 92 -6.74 14.41 5.08
C TYR A 92 -7.36 15.62 5.76
N ALA A 93 -7.20 15.75 7.08
CA ALA A 93 -7.73 16.88 7.85
C ALA A 93 -6.87 18.14 7.71
N ARG A 94 -5.65 18.03 7.17
CA ARG A 94 -4.64 19.11 7.15
C ARG A 94 -4.34 19.68 8.55
N VAL A 95 -4.43 18.82 9.56
CA VAL A 95 -4.10 19.14 10.95
C VAL A 95 -2.76 18.50 11.32
N PRO A 96 -1.84 19.22 12.00
CA PRO A 96 -0.54 18.67 12.37
C PRO A 96 -0.64 17.37 13.18
N TYR A 97 0.15 16.36 12.83
CA TYR A 97 0.16 15.03 13.48
C TYR A 97 0.21 15.13 15.02
N ARG A 98 1.14 15.94 15.57
CA ARG A 98 1.32 16.08 17.02
C ARG A 98 0.08 16.62 17.74
N LYS A 99 -0.71 17.47 17.08
CA LYS A 99 -1.96 17.99 17.65
C LYS A 99 -3.04 16.93 17.72
N ILE A 100 -3.12 16.07 16.70
CA ILE A 100 -4.04 14.92 16.70
C ILE A 100 -3.61 13.91 17.77
N GLU A 101 -2.31 13.62 17.86
CA GLU A 101 -1.74 12.67 18.82
C GLU A 101 -1.93 13.12 20.28
N SER A 102 -1.75 14.40 20.56
CA SER A 102 -1.93 14.98 21.91
C SER A 102 -3.37 15.38 22.23
N ALA A 103 -4.29 15.28 21.27
CA ALA A 103 -5.65 15.80 21.34
C ALA A 103 -5.74 17.33 21.62
N ASP A 104 -4.66 18.08 21.41
CA ASP A 104 -4.64 19.55 21.49
C ASP A 104 -5.18 20.18 20.19
N LEU A 105 -6.50 20.16 20.07
CA LEU A 105 -7.23 20.60 18.88
C LEU A 105 -8.15 21.78 19.20
N LEU A 106 -8.10 22.80 18.33
CA LEU A 106 -9.16 23.79 18.27
C LEU A 106 -10.45 23.13 17.77
N GLU A 107 -11.61 23.73 18.09
CA GLU A 107 -12.91 23.20 17.65
C GLU A 107 -13.01 23.07 16.13
N SER A 108 -12.46 24.03 15.38
CA SER A 108 -12.37 23.96 13.91
C SER A 108 -11.54 22.76 13.44
N GLN A 109 -10.36 22.55 14.02
CA GLN A 109 -9.49 21.41 13.70
C GLN A 109 -10.16 20.08 14.06
N TRP A 110 -10.92 20.04 15.15
CA TRP A 110 -11.69 18.85 15.51
C TRP A 110 -12.77 18.53 14.48
N ASN A 111 -13.44 19.54 13.94
CA ASN A 111 -14.39 19.36 12.85
C ASN A 111 -13.72 18.88 11.55
N ASP A 112 -12.53 19.38 11.22
CA ASP A 112 -11.73 18.89 10.08
C ASP A 112 -11.34 17.42 10.26
N VAL A 113 -10.93 17.03 11.47
CA VAL A 113 -10.62 15.64 11.82
C VAL A 113 -11.85 14.73 11.68
N LYS A 114 -13.03 15.18 12.15
CA LYS A 114 -14.29 14.41 11.95
C LYS A 114 -14.61 14.24 10.48
N ALA A 115 -14.52 15.29 9.67
CA ALA A 115 -14.77 15.23 8.23
C ALA A 115 -13.81 14.26 7.54
N ALA A 116 -12.51 14.34 7.83
CA ALA A 116 -11.51 13.41 7.33
C ALA A 116 -11.79 11.96 7.76
N SER A 117 -12.22 11.76 9.01
CA SER A 117 -12.57 10.43 9.52
C SER A 117 -13.76 9.81 8.77
N HIS A 118 -14.71 10.64 8.32
CA HIS A 118 -15.83 10.17 7.52
C HIS A 118 -15.34 9.65 6.18
N VAL A 119 -14.46 10.38 5.47
CA VAL A 119 -13.86 9.91 4.21
C VAL A 119 -13.11 8.59 4.41
N LEU A 120 -12.19 8.53 5.38
CA LEU A 120 -11.34 7.36 5.61
C LEU A 120 -12.12 6.11 6.07
N ARG A 121 -13.33 6.26 6.62
CA ARG A 121 -14.20 5.13 7.00
C ARG A 121 -14.92 4.48 5.81
N HIS A 122 -15.06 5.18 4.69
CA HIS A 122 -15.84 4.73 3.54
C HIS A 122 -14.98 4.27 2.36
N ILE A 123 -13.67 4.16 2.54
CA ILE A 123 -12.77 3.65 1.51
C ILE A 123 -12.36 2.19 1.80
N PRO A 124 -12.17 1.35 0.77
CA PRO A 124 -11.78 -0.05 0.90
C PRO A 124 -10.30 -0.24 1.29
N LEU A 125 -9.88 0.37 2.40
CA LEU A 125 -8.55 0.28 2.96
C LEU A 125 -8.54 -0.62 4.22
N SER A 126 -7.63 -1.59 4.26
CA SER A 126 -7.32 -2.33 5.47
C SER A 126 -5.91 -2.04 5.96
N ILE A 127 -5.74 -1.75 7.26
CA ILE A 127 -4.45 -1.60 7.91
C ILE A 127 -4.31 -2.72 8.94
N VAL A 128 -3.32 -3.58 8.75
CA VAL A 128 -3.06 -4.75 9.59
C VAL A 128 -1.68 -4.62 10.22
N ARG A 129 -1.61 -4.83 11.53
CA ARG A 129 -0.34 -4.99 12.23
C ARG A 129 0.00 -6.46 12.30
N ALA A 130 1.18 -6.84 11.82
CA ALA A 130 1.64 -8.22 11.81
C ALA A 130 3.15 -8.26 12.11
N PRO A 131 3.56 -8.20 13.38
CA PRO A 131 4.97 -8.29 13.73
C PRO A 131 5.52 -9.69 13.36
N ALA A 132 6.74 -9.76 12.83
CA ALA A 132 7.45 -11.00 12.49
C ALA A 132 6.64 -11.99 11.62
N VAL A 133 6.45 -11.65 10.34
CA VAL A 133 5.56 -12.37 9.43
C VAL A 133 6.32 -13.18 8.37
N THR A 134 5.93 -14.45 8.16
CA THR A 134 6.40 -15.23 7.01
C THR A 134 5.62 -14.88 5.74
N VAL A 135 6.17 -15.17 4.56
CA VAL A 135 5.44 -14.97 3.28
C VAL A 135 4.10 -15.71 3.27
N ALA A 136 4.05 -16.92 3.85
CA ALA A 136 2.82 -17.69 3.97
C ALA A 136 1.77 -16.97 4.82
N ARG A 137 2.19 -16.33 5.92
CA ARG A 137 1.28 -15.55 6.78
C ARG A 137 0.82 -14.27 6.09
N VAL A 138 1.67 -13.58 5.33
CA VAL A 138 1.28 -12.43 4.50
C VAL A 138 0.17 -12.83 3.52
N ARG A 139 0.32 -13.95 2.81
CA ARG A 139 -0.73 -14.44 1.88
C ARG A 139 -2.05 -14.72 2.58
N THR A 140 -2.02 -15.30 3.78
CA THR A 140 -3.24 -15.53 4.56
C THR A 140 -3.90 -14.23 4.99
N ILE A 141 -3.14 -13.25 5.46
CA ILE A 141 -3.65 -11.92 5.82
C ILE A 141 -4.31 -11.28 4.60
N ILE A 142 -3.67 -11.28 3.43
CA ILE A 142 -4.22 -10.70 2.21
C ILE A 142 -5.58 -11.33 1.88
N ARG A 143 -5.70 -12.66 1.91
CA ARG A 143 -6.98 -13.35 1.64
C ARG A 143 -8.07 -12.99 2.65
N GLN A 144 -7.74 -12.97 3.94
CA GLN A 144 -8.70 -12.65 5.00
C GLN A 144 -9.20 -11.21 4.89
N GLU A 145 -8.30 -10.26 4.68
CA GLU A 145 -8.66 -8.85 4.53
C GLU A 145 -9.44 -8.59 3.24
N MET A 146 -9.11 -9.27 2.15
CA MET A 146 -9.89 -9.18 0.91
C MET A 146 -11.32 -9.70 1.10
N ALA A 147 -11.50 -10.84 1.77
CA ALA A 147 -12.84 -11.36 2.08
C ALA A 147 -13.63 -10.36 2.95
N ARG A 148 -12.98 -9.75 3.95
CA ARG A 148 -13.60 -8.71 4.79
C ARG A 148 -14.00 -7.47 3.98
N LEU A 149 -13.12 -7.01 3.09
CA LEU A 149 -13.40 -5.84 2.25
C LEU A 149 -14.55 -6.13 1.28
N ARG A 150 -14.60 -7.31 0.66
CA ARG A 150 -15.72 -7.73 -0.20
C ARG A 150 -17.05 -7.81 0.54
N GLY A 151 -17.04 -8.30 1.78
CA GLY A 151 -18.23 -8.32 2.62
C GLY A 151 -18.79 -6.92 2.96
N VAL A 152 -17.98 -5.86 2.88
CA VAL A 152 -18.39 -4.47 3.18
C VAL A 152 -18.66 -3.67 1.90
N TYR A 153 -17.83 -3.84 0.88
CA TYR A 153 -17.81 -3.01 -0.33
C TYR A 153 -18.34 -3.70 -1.59
N GLY A 154 -18.75 -4.98 -1.48
CA GLY A 154 -19.25 -5.80 -2.59
C GLY A 154 -18.19 -6.75 -3.16
N GLU A 155 -18.64 -7.85 -3.76
CA GLU A 155 -17.75 -8.88 -4.33
C GLU A 155 -16.90 -8.37 -5.51
N ASP A 156 -17.39 -7.35 -6.22
CA ASP A 156 -16.72 -6.75 -7.37
C ASP A 156 -15.55 -5.83 -6.97
N VAL A 157 -15.31 -5.58 -5.68
CA VAL A 157 -14.16 -4.78 -5.25
C VAL A 157 -12.85 -5.52 -5.57
N GLU A 158 -12.07 -4.91 -6.46
CA GLU A 158 -10.80 -5.47 -6.90
C GLU A 158 -9.65 -5.06 -5.98
N LEU A 159 -8.72 -5.99 -5.73
CA LEU A 159 -7.46 -5.67 -5.07
C LEU A 159 -6.59 -4.79 -5.98
N GLY A 160 -6.36 -3.54 -5.60
CA GLY A 160 -5.48 -2.63 -6.31
C GLY A 160 -4.04 -2.61 -5.77
N MET A 161 -3.86 -2.74 -4.45
CA MET A 161 -2.55 -2.64 -3.83
C MET A 161 -2.43 -3.47 -2.55
N VAL A 162 -1.30 -4.16 -2.40
CA VAL A 162 -0.82 -4.63 -1.11
C VAL A 162 0.52 -3.96 -0.83
N ALA A 163 0.62 -3.30 0.31
CA ALA A 163 1.86 -2.69 0.78
C ALA A 163 2.32 -3.38 2.07
N VAL A 164 3.63 -3.54 2.21
CA VAL A 164 4.27 -4.12 3.39
C VAL A 164 5.32 -3.14 3.90
N ASP A 165 5.12 -2.62 5.12
CA ASP A 165 6.05 -1.69 5.78
C ASP A 165 6.88 -2.41 6.86
N TYR A 166 7.86 -3.18 6.38
CA TYR A 166 9.31 -3.04 6.58
C TYR A 166 9.99 -4.28 5.99
N VAL A 167 10.42 -4.22 4.74
CA VAL A 167 11.16 -5.33 4.13
C VAL A 167 12.64 -5.17 4.44
N GLN A 168 13.05 -5.47 5.68
CA GLN A 168 14.45 -5.88 5.91
C GLN A 168 14.62 -7.34 6.27
N LEU A 169 13.58 -8.05 6.72
CA LEU A 169 13.71 -9.46 7.09
C LEU A 169 12.40 -10.20 6.78
N ILE A 170 12.13 -10.41 5.47
CA ILE A 170 11.65 -11.74 5.10
C ILE A 170 12.93 -12.57 5.09
N ASP A 171 13.35 -13.00 6.27
CA ASP A 171 14.53 -13.83 6.48
C ASP A 171 14.32 -15.04 5.56
N GLY A 172 15.04 -15.01 4.43
CA GLY A 172 15.11 -16.14 3.54
C GLY A 172 15.59 -17.32 4.36
N GLU A 173 15.15 -18.50 3.98
CA GLU A 173 15.51 -19.80 4.56
C GLU A 173 17.04 -20.10 4.53
N GLN A 174 17.92 -19.11 4.38
CA GLN A 174 19.37 -19.21 4.20
C GLN A 174 20.19 -19.23 5.49
N ARG A 175 19.68 -18.81 6.65
CA ARG A 175 20.48 -18.87 7.91
C ARG A 175 20.54 -20.25 8.59
N ARG A 176 19.99 -21.30 7.96
CA ARG A 176 20.00 -22.66 8.54
C ARG A 176 21.10 -23.60 8.02
N ASN A 177 21.93 -23.17 7.06
CA ASN A 177 22.99 -24.00 6.48
C ASN A 177 24.43 -23.60 6.83
N GLU A 178 24.68 -22.47 7.50
CA GLU A 178 26.06 -22.05 7.82
C GLU A 178 26.56 -22.56 9.18
N SER A 179 25.70 -23.10 10.05
CA SER A 179 26.07 -23.56 11.40
C SER A 179 26.38 -25.06 11.50
N ARG A 180 26.71 -25.74 10.40
CA ARG A 180 27.13 -27.16 10.42
C ARG A 180 28.55 -27.43 9.90
N ASP A 181 29.24 -26.42 9.37
CA ASP A 181 30.58 -26.60 8.77
C ASP A 181 31.72 -26.06 9.65
N SER A 182 31.45 -25.59 10.87
CA SER A 182 32.45 -25.03 11.79
C SER A 182 32.80 -25.93 13.00
N GLU A 183 32.41 -27.22 13.00
CA GLU A 183 32.76 -28.17 14.06
C GLU A 183 33.80 -29.24 13.63
N LEU A 184 34.42 -29.08 12.46
CA LEU A 184 35.53 -29.93 12.01
C LEU A 184 36.74 -29.07 11.58
N SER A 185 37.48 -28.55 12.56
CA SER A 185 38.90 -28.15 12.46
C SER A 185 39.51 -28.05 13.84
#